data_AF-A0A1B7ZBY4-F1
#
_entry.id   AF-A0A1B7ZBY4-F1
#
_cell.length_a   1.000
_cell.length_b   1.000
_cell.length_c   1.000
_cell.angle_alpha   90.00
_cell.angle_beta   90.00
_cell.angle_gamma   90.00
#
_symmetry.space_group_name_H-M   'P 1'
#
loop_
_entity.id
_entity.type
_entity.pdbx_description
1 polymer ?
#
loop_
_entity_poly.entity_id
_entity_poly.type
_entity_poly.pdbx_seq_one_letter_code
_entity_poly.pdbx_strand_id
1 'polypeptide(L)'
;MLLFIMIGITSCSKKDDSVNKTIVTNTPEEELALSNEKQITSFVFLLTNNPIEVNIVATIDEENKTITAAFPPGTDITGLLPEVKISELAIVDRDTAQDFTEPLEYKVTAEDGSTAIYNVTITALLTQRQILQAILDANPQNTITWDLNATENLGDLDGVTLNTEDKIIELSVFNKTISTLPKEIGQLTNLRSLFIHANKLSALPSEIGQLAHLEVLNSAGNQLTEIPIEIGQLTNLTGLFLSRNELSELPSEIGQLTHLERLDLSSNQLSALPIELWHLNKLKFLNLGNNQLTSLPAEIGQLTNLENLEVINNQLTSIPAEIGELTNLKFLFFDRNQINILPPEIGRLTNLFTLGLFDNQLSSLIPEIGFLINLDALYIASNNITKLPTSICNLTVFHNVEVQSDITLVCETTSQKDTLISIYSANPGNTLGWGVENNPKVTFNDSGNPIILNMNNTNLIRIPDSISELKQLEEFSVNDNQLNSLPVSLSAIQSLKIIAAAANNLITVPSEFQLLSGLGLLLLTQNPINSIPLEVCNQQIANGGILTILTDPGEECD
;
A
#
# COMPACT_ATOMS: atom_id res chain seq x y z
N MET A 1 34.84 -44.49 -36.84
CA MET A 1 34.38 -45.88 -37.05
C MET A 1 33.06 -45.82 -37.82
N LEU A 2 33.09 -46.32 -39.06
CA LEU A 2 31.98 -46.71 -39.95
C LEU A 2 30.83 -45.74 -40.30
N LEU A 3 30.95 -45.22 -41.54
CA LEU A 3 29.98 -45.22 -42.65
C LEU A 3 28.83 -46.25 -42.54
N PHE A 4 27.60 -45.88 -42.92
CA PHE A 4 26.74 -46.72 -43.78
C PHE A 4 25.64 -45.91 -44.49
N ILE A 5 25.65 -46.06 -45.82
CA ILE A 5 24.65 -45.68 -46.82
C ILE A 5 23.61 -46.80 -46.88
N MET A 6 22.32 -46.47 -47.12
CA MET A 6 21.36 -47.41 -47.68
C MET A 6 20.51 -46.71 -48.75
N ILE A 7 20.58 -47.30 -49.95
CA ILE A 7 19.86 -46.97 -51.18
C ILE A 7 18.61 -47.86 -51.24
N GLY A 8 17.49 -47.31 -51.72
CA GLY A 8 16.33 -48.07 -52.19
C GLY A 8 16.13 -47.85 -53.70
N ILE A 9 16.18 -48.95 -54.46
CA ILE A 9 16.02 -49.03 -55.93
C ILE A 9 14.65 -49.65 -56.22
N THR A 10 13.89 -49.18 -57.22
CA THR A 10 13.49 -49.83 -58.50
C THR A 10 12.08 -49.31 -58.87
N SER A 11 11.66 -49.10 -60.12
CA SER A 11 11.65 -50.04 -61.24
C SER A 11 11.36 -49.37 -62.62
N CYS A 12 11.96 -49.96 -63.66
CA CYS A 12 11.74 -50.04 -65.13
C CYS A 12 10.44 -49.45 -65.77
N SER A 13 10.44 -48.99 -67.04
CA SER A 13 10.73 -49.79 -68.26
C SER A 13 11.12 -49.02 -69.56
N LYS A 14 12.00 -49.68 -70.35
CA LYS A 14 12.33 -49.65 -71.80
C LYS A 14 11.12 -49.58 -72.77
N LYS A 15 11.18 -49.28 -74.09
CA LYS A 15 12.13 -48.75 -75.12
C LYS A 15 11.37 -48.76 -76.49
N ASP A 16 12.02 -48.25 -77.55
CA ASP A 16 11.80 -48.40 -79.02
C ASP A 16 10.96 -47.30 -79.68
N ASP A 17 11.19 -46.85 -80.93
CA ASP A 17 12.33 -46.78 -81.86
C ASP A 17 11.75 -45.94 -83.03
N SER A 18 12.51 -44.99 -83.62
CA SER A 18 12.52 -44.73 -85.07
C SER A 18 13.23 -43.42 -85.44
N VAL A 19 13.91 -43.53 -86.57
CA VAL A 19 14.82 -42.58 -87.22
C VAL A 19 14.05 -41.46 -87.92
N ASN A 20 14.49 -40.20 -87.80
CA ASN A 20 14.40 -39.28 -88.93
C ASN A 20 15.50 -38.21 -88.93
N LYS A 21 15.89 -37.83 -90.15
CA LYS A 21 17.12 -37.11 -90.52
C LYS A 21 16.84 -35.61 -90.65
N THR A 22 17.83 -34.80 -90.27
CA THR A 22 18.07 -33.38 -90.64
C THR A 22 17.09 -32.32 -90.16
N ILE A 23 17.62 -31.32 -89.42
CA ILE A 23 17.71 -29.90 -89.82
C ILE A 23 18.67 -29.21 -88.84
N VAL A 24 19.61 -28.45 -89.38
CA VAL A 24 20.47 -27.51 -88.66
C VAL A 24 19.60 -26.34 -88.22
N THR A 25 19.50 -26.08 -86.92
CA THR A 25 19.02 -24.79 -86.39
C THR A 25 20.06 -24.25 -85.43
N ASN A 26 20.46 -23.01 -85.72
CA ASN A 26 21.30 -22.14 -84.91
C ASN A 26 20.99 -22.26 -83.41
N THR A 27 22.03 -22.44 -82.61
CA THR A 27 22.06 -22.05 -81.20
C THR A 27 21.74 -20.56 -81.10
N PRO A 28 20.69 -20.13 -80.37
CA PRO A 28 20.61 -18.77 -79.88
C PRO A 28 21.76 -18.56 -78.89
N GLU A 29 22.40 -17.40 -78.94
CA GLU A 29 23.29 -16.95 -77.88
C GLU A 29 22.60 -17.16 -76.52
N GLU A 30 23.26 -17.87 -75.59
CA GLU A 30 22.87 -17.86 -74.18
C GLU A 30 22.94 -16.40 -73.73
N GLU A 31 21.78 -15.76 -73.66
CA GLU A 31 21.60 -14.49 -72.96
C GLU A 31 22.01 -14.77 -71.50
N LEU A 32 23.18 -14.26 -71.11
CA LEU A 32 23.70 -14.39 -69.74
C LEU A 32 22.63 -13.86 -68.80
N ALA A 33 22.04 -14.75 -67.99
CA ALA A 33 21.02 -14.36 -67.02
C ALA A 33 21.64 -13.39 -66.01
N LEU A 34 21.12 -12.16 -65.96
CA LEU A 34 21.55 -11.14 -65.01
C LEU A 34 21.29 -11.64 -63.58
N SER A 35 22.22 -11.38 -62.67
CA SER A 35 22.11 -11.76 -61.26
C SER A 35 20.91 -11.09 -60.58
N ASN A 36 20.18 -11.86 -59.76
CA ASN A 36 19.07 -11.37 -58.94
C ASN A 36 19.45 -11.14 -57.46
N GLU A 37 20.73 -11.33 -57.13
CA GLU A 37 21.29 -11.19 -55.79
C GLU A 37 21.36 -9.72 -55.37
N LYS A 38 20.88 -9.41 -54.17
CA LYS A 38 20.66 -8.04 -53.66
C LYS A 38 20.78 -7.96 -52.14
N GLN A 39 21.69 -8.75 -51.59
CA GLN A 39 21.92 -8.86 -50.16
C GLN A 39 22.89 -7.77 -49.71
N ILE A 40 22.67 -7.22 -48.51
CA ILE A 40 23.74 -6.54 -47.77
C ILE A 40 24.45 -7.62 -46.95
N THR A 41 25.72 -7.87 -47.26
CA THR A 41 26.52 -8.94 -46.63
C THR A 41 27.40 -8.42 -45.50
N SER A 42 27.63 -7.11 -45.43
CA SER A 42 28.36 -6.45 -44.35
C SER A 42 27.92 -5.00 -44.24
N PHE A 43 27.78 -4.50 -43.01
CA PHE A 43 27.47 -3.11 -42.72
C PHE A 43 28.27 -2.68 -41.49
N VAL A 44 29.34 -1.92 -41.70
CA VAL A 44 30.34 -1.62 -40.66
C VAL A 44 30.66 -0.14 -40.61
N PHE A 45 30.58 0.46 -39.44
CA PHE A 45 31.09 1.80 -39.20
C PHE A 45 32.55 1.71 -38.78
N LEU A 46 33.45 2.16 -39.65
CA LEU A 46 34.88 2.18 -39.36
C LEU A 46 35.28 3.45 -38.62
N LEU A 47 36.13 3.31 -37.60
CA LEU A 47 36.74 4.41 -36.86
C LEU A 47 37.59 5.33 -37.74
N THR A 48 38.07 4.84 -38.88
CA THR A 48 38.86 5.65 -39.83
C THR A 48 38.00 6.64 -40.61
N ASN A 49 36.69 6.40 -40.70
CA ASN A 49 35.76 7.18 -41.52
C ASN A 49 34.75 7.95 -40.67
N ASN A 50 34.71 7.69 -39.36
CA ASN A 50 33.69 8.17 -38.44
C ASN A 50 34.33 8.68 -37.14
N PRO A 51 33.72 9.66 -36.45
CA PRO A 51 34.20 10.17 -35.17
C PRO A 51 33.88 9.21 -34.02
N ILE A 52 34.32 7.95 -34.12
CA ILE A 52 34.07 6.89 -33.15
C ILE A 52 35.38 6.24 -32.71
N GLU A 53 35.43 5.72 -31.50
CA GLU A 53 36.66 5.18 -30.91
C GLU A 53 36.96 3.73 -31.33
N VAL A 54 35.92 3.00 -31.78
CA VAL A 54 36.01 1.59 -32.17
C VAL A 54 35.18 1.34 -33.42
N ASN A 55 35.58 0.34 -34.22
CA ASN A 55 34.75 -0.12 -35.33
C ASN A 55 33.47 -0.75 -34.79
N ILE A 56 32.32 -0.39 -35.35
CA ILE A 56 31.02 -0.92 -34.96
C ILE A 56 30.46 -1.73 -36.13
N VAL A 57 30.27 -3.03 -35.89
CA VAL A 57 29.67 -3.95 -36.86
C VAL A 57 28.18 -4.01 -36.59
N ALA A 58 27.35 -3.65 -37.58
CA ALA A 58 25.91 -3.75 -37.46
C ALA A 58 25.45 -5.20 -37.62
N THR A 59 24.37 -5.55 -36.92
CA THR A 59 23.69 -6.84 -37.06
C THR A 59 22.74 -6.75 -38.23
N ILE A 60 22.84 -7.68 -39.17
CA ILE A 60 21.97 -7.76 -40.36
C ILE A 60 21.00 -8.92 -40.14
N ASP A 61 19.71 -8.62 -40.16
CA ASP A 61 18.63 -9.59 -40.25
C ASP A 61 18.16 -9.66 -41.70
N GLU A 62 18.63 -10.68 -42.41
CA GLU A 62 18.36 -10.88 -43.83
C GLU A 62 16.90 -11.32 -44.11
N GLU A 63 16.23 -11.93 -43.14
CA GLU A 63 14.84 -12.38 -43.25
C GLU A 63 13.88 -11.19 -43.15
N ASN A 64 14.09 -10.32 -42.15
CA ASN A 64 13.25 -9.15 -41.92
C ASN A 64 13.74 -7.89 -42.66
N LYS A 65 14.89 -7.97 -43.34
CA LYS A 65 15.55 -6.83 -43.99
C LYS A 65 15.78 -5.67 -43.04
N THR A 66 16.33 -5.95 -41.86
CA THR A 66 16.69 -4.91 -40.90
C THR A 66 18.18 -4.93 -40.61
N ILE A 67 18.73 -3.76 -40.32
CA ILE A 67 20.12 -3.60 -39.90
C ILE A 67 20.12 -2.76 -38.63
N THR A 68 20.77 -3.26 -37.57
CA THR A 68 20.80 -2.58 -36.28
C THR A 68 22.22 -2.44 -35.75
N ALA A 69 22.53 -1.30 -35.16
CA ALA A 69 23.79 -1.12 -34.43
C ALA A 69 23.59 -0.27 -33.18
N ALA A 70 24.32 -0.62 -32.12
CA ALA A 70 24.37 0.13 -30.88
C ALA A 70 25.72 0.83 -30.76
N PHE A 71 25.68 2.13 -30.50
CA PHE A 71 26.85 3.00 -30.38
C PHE A 71 27.12 3.34 -28.91
N PRO A 72 28.40 3.59 -28.55
CA PRO A 72 28.75 4.07 -27.21
C PRO A 72 27.95 5.33 -26.83
N PRO A 73 27.64 5.53 -25.53
CA PRO A 73 26.90 6.70 -25.10
C PRO A 73 27.57 8.02 -25.48
N GLY A 74 26.80 8.98 -25.96
CA GLY A 74 27.26 10.30 -26.39
C GLY A 74 27.83 10.36 -27.81
N THR A 75 27.81 9.26 -28.56
CA THR A 75 28.26 9.28 -29.95
C THR A 75 27.32 10.12 -30.81
N ASP A 76 27.89 11.05 -31.58
CA ASP A 76 27.15 11.79 -32.60
C ASP A 76 26.88 10.90 -33.81
N ILE A 77 25.61 10.65 -34.09
CA ILE A 77 25.14 9.77 -35.17
C ILE A 77 24.58 10.54 -36.37
N THR A 78 24.73 11.87 -36.41
CA THR A 78 24.14 12.74 -37.45
C THR A 78 24.92 12.78 -38.77
N GLY A 79 26.10 12.15 -38.82
CA GLY A 79 27.00 12.21 -39.97
C GLY A 79 27.90 10.99 -40.12
N LEU A 80 27.34 9.78 -39.96
CA LEU A 80 28.11 8.55 -40.04
C LEU A 80 28.17 7.98 -41.46
N LEU A 81 29.34 7.45 -41.86
CA LEU A 81 29.60 6.78 -43.12
C LEU A 81 29.87 5.27 -42.90
N PRO A 82 28.91 4.38 -43.16
CA PRO A 82 29.14 2.94 -43.09
C PRO A 82 29.87 2.42 -44.34
N GLU A 83 30.76 1.45 -44.16
CA GLU A 83 31.23 0.56 -45.21
C GLU A 83 30.20 -0.55 -45.43
N VAL A 84 29.56 -0.53 -46.60
CA VAL A 84 28.52 -1.48 -46.98
C VAL A 84 29.08 -2.43 -48.03
N LYS A 85 29.03 -3.74 -47.75
CA LYS A 85 29.29 -4.77 -48.78
C LYS A 85 27.98 -5.38 -49.21
N ILE A 86 27.81 -5.51 -50.52
CA ILE A 86 26.61 -6.02 -51.17
C ILE A 86 26.94 -7.20 -52.08
N SER A 87 25.90 -7.90 -52.55
CA SER A 87 26.04 -8.96 -53.56
C SER A 87 26.82 -8.49 -54.79
N GLU A 88 27.54 -9.41 -55.44
CA GLU A 88 28.31 -9.14 -56.65
C GLU A 88 27.41 -8.57 -57.76
N LEU A 89 27.86 -7.53 -58.45
CA LEU A 89 27.13 -6.78 -59.50
C LEU A 89 25.89 -5.99 -59.04
N ALA A 90 25.53 -6.02 -57.74
CA ALA A 90 24.47 -5.16 -57.20
C ALA A 90 24.96 -3.72 -56.94
N ILE A 91 24.02 -2.79 -56.75
CA ILE A 91 24.27 -1.38 -56.42
C ILE A 91 23.42 -0.98 -55.20
N VAL A 92 24.01 -0.22 -54.27
CA VAL A 92 23.29 0.40 -53.14
C VAL A 92 23.08 1.89 -53.37
N ASP A 93 21.93 2.42 -52.95
CA ASP A 93 21.55 3.82 -53.20
C ASP A 93 22.19 4.85 -52.26
N ARG A 94 22.92 4.40 -51.23
CA ARG A 94 23.59 5.23 -50.23
C ARG A 94 25.04 4.80 -50.03
N ASP A 95 25.96 5.69 -50.38
CA ASP A 95 27.42 5.52 -50.25
C ASP A 95 28.12 6.72 -49.59
N THR A 96 27.34 7.66 -49.05
CA THR A 96 27.81 8.89 -48.38
C THR A 96 27.38 8.93 -46.92
N ALA A 97 27.97 9.84 -46.13
CA ALA A 97 27.62 10.02 -44.72
C ALA A 97 26.13 10.36 -44.57
N GLN A 98 25.47 9.72 -43.60
CA GLN A 98 24.04 9.88 -43.33
C GLN A 98 23.79 10.29 -41.88
N ASP A 99 22.61 10.89 -41.68
CA ASP A 99 22.05 11.16 -40.36
C ASP A 99 21.18 9.98 -39.91
N PHE A 100 21.64 9.26 -38.88
CA PHE A 100 20.95 8.10 -38.33
C PHE A 100 20.11 8.42 -37.08
N THR A 101 19.75 9.68 -36.83
CA THR A 101 18.83 10.02 -35.72
C THR A 101 17.44 9.41 -35.90
N GLU A 102 17.06 9.13 -37.15
CA GLU A 102 15.84 8.39 -37.50
C GLU A 102 16.20 7.15 -38.36
N PRO A 103 15.35 6.10 -38.38
CA PRO A 103 15.58 4.95 -39.24
C PRO A 103 15.72 5.33 -40.71
N LEU A 104 16.70 4.74 -41.39
CA LEU A 104 16.98 4.99 -42.81
C LEU A 104 16.77 3.72 -43.63
N GLU A 105 16.08 3.85 -44.76
CA GLU A 105 15.98 2.76 -45.74
C GLU A 105 17.27 2.70 -46.58
N TYR A 106 17.79 1.52 -46.89
CA TYR A 106 18.89 1.30 -47.84
C TYR A 106 18.40 0.40 -48.97
N LYS A 107 18.43 0.88 -50.21
CA LYS A 107 17.95 0.13 -51.37
C LYS A 107 19.11 -0.52 -52.10
N VAL A 108 19.06 -1.85 -52.22
CA VAL A 108 19.98 -2.63 -53.06
C VAL A 108 19.26 -3.04 -54.34
N THR A 109 19.86 -2.74 -55.50
CA THR A 109 19.36 -3.10 -56.82
C THR A 109 20.28 -4.15 -57.42
N ALA A 110 19.74 -5.33 -57.74
CA ALA A 110 20.45 -6.42 -58.41
C ALA A 110 20.71 -6.08 -59.89
N GLU A 111 21.54 -6.88 -60.55
CA GLU A 111 21.87 -6.71 -61.98
C GLU A 111 20.63 -6.85 -62.88
N ASP A 112 19.69 -7.73 -62.52
CA ASP A 112 18.40 -7.92 -63.21
C ASP A 112 17.38 -6.77 -62.98
N GLY A 113 17.75 -5.76 -62.20
CA GLY A 113 16.92 -4.61 -61.85
C GLY A 113 15.94 -4.84 -60.70
N SER A 114 15.88 -6.04 -60.12
CA SER A 114 15.09 -6.32 -58.91
C SER A 114 15.71 -5.65 -57.68
N THR A 115 14.90 -5.30 -56.68
CA THR A 115 15.35 -4.48 -55.54
C THR A 115 14.98 -5.06 -54.19
N ALA A 116 15.77 -4.75 -53.17
CA ALA A 116 15.53 -5.05 -51.76
C ALA A 116 15.76 -3.78 -50.94
N ILE A 117 14.95 -3.57 -49.90
CA ILE A 117 15.04 -2.41 -49.02
C ILE A 117 15.35 -2.91 -47.62
N TYR A 118 16.41 -2.40 -47.02
CA TYR A 118 16.80 -2.67 -45.64
C TYR A 118 16.45 -1.48 -44.77
N ASN A 119 15.77 -1.68 -43.65
CA ASN A 119 15.56 -0.62 -42.67
C ASN A 119 16.72 -0.60 -41.65
N VAL A 120 17.49 0.48 -41.64
CA VAL A 120 18.69 0.64 -40.82
C VAL A 120 18.36 1.52 -39.61
N THR A 121 18.49 0.96 -38.42
CA THR A 121 18.24 1.66 -37.16
C THR A 121 19.51 1.68 -36.31
N ILE A 122 19.98 2.86 -35.98
CA ILE A 122 21.13 3.05 -35.09
C ILE A 122 20.65 3.58 -33.75
N THR A 123 21.23 3.06 -32.67
CA THR A 123 20.91 3.48 -31.30
C THR A 123 22.16 4.01 -30.62
N ALA A 124 22.12 5.25 -30.12
CA ALA A 124 23.17 5.83 -29.29
C ALA A 124 22.53 6.34 -27.99
N LEU A 125 22.98 5.85 -26.84
CA LEU A 125 22.53 6.35 -25.54
C LEU A 125 23.12 7.74 -25.30
N LEU A 126 22.46 8.55 -24.49
CA LEU A 126 22.99 9.84 -24.05
C LEU A 126 23.97 9.65 -22.89
N THR A 127 24.96 10.52 -22.80
CA THR A 127 25.73 10.69 -21.56
C THR A 127 24.83 11.28 -20.48
N GLN A 128 25.17 11.05 -19.21
CA GLN A 128 24.47 11.66 -18.07
C GLN A 128 24.40 13.18 -18.19
N ARG A 129 25.49 13.82 -18.66
CA ARG A 129 25.54 15.26 -18.91
C ARG A 129 24.54 15.70 -19.98
N GLN A 130 24.43 14.96 -21.09
CA GLN A 130 23.44 15.24 -22.14
C GLN A 130 22.00 15.05 -21.64
N ILE A 131 21.75 14.07 -20.76
CA ILE A 131 20.43 13.91 -20.13
C ILE A 131 20.10 15.11 -19.23
N LEU A 132 21.05 15.57 -18.41
CA LEU A 132 20.88 16.78 -17.61
C LEU A 132 20.66 18.02 -18.50
N GLN A 133 21.37 18.12 -19.64
CA GLN A 133 21.17 19.18 -20.62
C GLN A 133 19.77 19.13 -21.24
N ALA A 134 19.25 17.94 -21.56
CA ALA A 134 17.88 17.78 -22.06
C ALA A 134 16.83 18.30 -21.07
N ILE A 135 17.07 18.17 -19.76
CA ILE A 135 16.19 18.77 -18.73
C ILE A 135 16.23 20.30 -18.81
N LEU A 136 17.40 20.91 -18.99
CA LEU A 136 17.52 22.37 -19.16
C LEU A 136 16.83 22.84 -20.44
N ASP A 137 17.06 22.13 -21.55
CA ASP A 137 16.55 22.47 -22.87
C ASP A 137 15.02 22.34 -22.95
N ALA A 138 14.45 21.31 -22.32
CA ALA A 138 13.01 21.14 -22.19
C ALA A 138 12.35 22.22 -21.33
N ASN A 139 13.12 22.94 -20.51
CA ASN A 139 12.60 23.90 -19.55
C ASN A 139 13.37 25.23 -19.63
N PRO A 140 13.28 26.02 -20.70
CA PRO A 140 14.09 27.24 -20.88
C PRO A 140 13.84 28.34 -19.83
N GLN A 141 12.77 28.24 -19.03
CA GLN A 141 12.42 29.15 -17.94
C GLN A 141 12.65 28.52 -16.54
N ASN A 142 13.44 27.46 -16.47
CA ASN A 142 13.83 26.85 -15.20
C ASN A 142 14.73 27.79 -14.39
N THR A 143 14.91 27.47 -13.10
CA THR A 143 15.82 28.17 -12.18
C THR A 143 16.97 27.30 -11.70
N ILE A 144 17.29 26.24 -12.46
CA ILE A 144 18.44 25.36 -12.24
C ILE A 144 19.72 26.14 -12.54
N THR A 145 20.69 26.04 -11.65
CA THR A 145 21.95 26.82 -11.71
C THR A 145 23.12 26.01 -12.26
N TRP A 146 22.85 24.91 -12.96
CA TRP A 146 23.89 24.04 -13.49
C TRP A 146 24.70 24.73 -14.59
N ASP A 147 26.03 24.71 -14.46
CA ASP A 147 26.95 25.01 -15.56
C ASP A 147 27.52 23.69 -16.08
N LEU A 148 26.78 23.05 -16.99
CA LEU A 148 27.18 21.76 -17.55
C LEU A 148 28.42 21.85 -18.45
N ASN A 149 28.87 23.03 -18.84
CA ASN A 149 30.09 23.18 -19.65
C ASN A 149 31.34 23.30 -18.77
N ALA A 150 31.24 24.02 -17.65
CA ALA A 150 32.37 24.23 -16.75
C ALA A 150 32.54 23.12 -15.69
N THR A 151 31.49 22.36 -15.40
CA THR A 151 31.53 21.36 -14.32
C THR A 151 32.15 20.05 -14.80
N GLU A 152 33.34 19.68 -14.31
CA GLU A 152 33.98 18.40 -14.63
C GLU A 152 33.23 17.22 -13.99
N ASN A 153 33.06 17.22 -12.67
CA ASN A 153 32.35 16.19 -11.92
C ASN A 153 30.87 16.54 -11.75
N LEU A 154 29.96 15.74 -12.32
CA LEU A 154 28.52 15.99 -12.24
C LEU A 154 27.98 15.99 -10.80
N GLY A 155 28.67 15.35 -9.85
CA GLY A 155 28.30 15.37 -8.43
C GLY A 155 28.49 16.74 -7.76
N ASP A 156 29.20 17.69 -8.40
CA ASP A 156 29.32 19.06 -7.90
C ASP A 156 28.11 19.93 -8.25
N LEU A 157 27.18 19.41 -9.07
CA LEU A 157 25.95 20.11 -9.45
C LEU A 157 24.93 20.05 -8.31
N ASP A 158 24.26 21.18 -8.04
CA ASP A 158 23.16 21.26 -7.07
C ASP A 158 22.10 20.18 -7.36
N GLY A 159 21.84 19.33 -6.37
CA GLY A 159 20.84 18.27 -6.45
C GLY A 159 21.24 17.03 -7.24
N VAL A 160 22.51 16.81 -7.56
CA VAL A 160 23.00 15.58 -8.21
C VAL A 160 23.90 14.79 -7.26
N THR A 161 23.56 13.52 -7.00
CA THR A 161 24.41 12.61 -6.23
C THR A 161 24.88 11.46 -7.09
N LEU A 162 26.19 11.18 -7.05
CA LEU A 162 26.82 10.05 -7.75
C LEU A 162 27.12 8.90 -6.79
N ASN A 163 27.15 7.67 -7.31
CA ASN A 163 27.76 6.53 -6.62
C ASN A 163 29.29 6.49 -6.84
N THR A 164 29.94 5.44 -6.34
CA THR A 164 31.39 5.22 -6.49
C THR A 164 31.87 4.94 -7.92
N GLU A 165 30.94 4.77 -8.87
CA GLU A 165 31.21 4.52 -10.29
C GLU A 165 30.80 5.73 -11.16
N ASP A 166 30.67 6.91 -10.54
CA ASP A 166 30.27 8.18 -11.17
C ASP A 166 28.89 8.12 -11.87
N LYS A 167 28.00 7.23 -11.43
CA LYS A 167 26.61 7.15 -11.92
C LYS A 167 25.67 7.94 -11.02
N ILE A 168 24.77 8.72 -11.61
CA ILE A 168 23.74 9.47 -10.91
C ILE A 168 22.77 8.47 -10.25
N ILE A 169 22.71 8.52 -8.93
CA ILE A 169 21.81 7.73 -8.10
C ILE A 169 20.72 8.56 -7.44
N GLU A 170 20.91 9.88 -7.33
CA GLU A 170 19.88 10.81 -6.89
C GLU A 170 19.89 12.04 -7.78
N LEU A 171 18.69 12.45 -8.19
CA LEU A 171 18.45 13.68 -8.93
C LEU A 171 17.34 14.48 -8.24
N SER A 172 17.68 15.71 -7.86
CA SER A 172 16.84 16.61 -7.08
C SER A 172 16.74 17.97 -7.76
N VAL A 173 15.63 18.18 -8.46
CA VAL A 173 15.32 19.43 -9.19
C VAL A 173 13.96 20.00 -8.75
N PHE A 174 13.66 19.87 -7.46
CA PHE A 174 12.45 20.40 -6.85
C PHE A 174 12.47 21.94 -6.76
N ASN A 175 11.29 22.57 -6.89
CA ASN A 175 11.17 24.03 -6.85
C ASN A 175 12.11 24.76 -7.84
N LYS A 176 12.24 24.20 -9.04
CA LYS A 176 13.10 24.74 -10.12
C LYS A 176 12.30 25.25 -11.32
N THR A 177 10.99 25.43 -11.16
CA THR A 177 10.06 25.89 -12.19
C THR A 177 10.07 25.04 -13.47
N ILE A 178 10.43 23.75 -13.38
CA ILE A 178 10.37 22.83 -14.52
C ILE A 178 8.91 22.52 -14.86
N SER A 179 8.58 22.53 -16.15
CA SER A 179 7.25 22.23 -16.71
C SER A 179 7.21 20.91 -17.47
N THR A 180 8.36 20.36 -17.84
CA THR A 180 8.45 19.11 -18.60
C THR A 180 9.62 18.27 -18.10
N LEU A 181 9.39 16.98 -17.87
CA LEU A 181 10.45 16.01 -17.66
C LEU A 181 10.68 15.28 -19.00
N PRO A 182 11.86 15.43 -19.65
CA PRO A 182 12.11 14.86 -20.96
C PRO A 182 12.22 13.33 -20.91
N LYS A 183 11.89 12.64 -22.01
CA LYS A 183 11.94 11.16 -22.11
C LYS A 183 13.32 10.58 -21.79
N GLU A 184 14.36 11.35 -22.08
CA GLU A 184 15.76 11.04 -21.85
C GLU A 184 16.06 10.71 -20.38
N ILE A 185 15.21 11.14 -19.44
CA ILE A 185 15.33 10.79 -18.02
C ILE A 185 15.41 9.27 -17.80
N GLY A 186 14.68 8.47 -18.60
CA GLY A 186 14.64 7.01 -18.49
C GLY A 186 16.00 6.34 -18.69
N GLN A 187 16.97 7.04 -19.30
CA GLN A 187 18.33 6.55 -19.51
C GLN A 187 19.22 6.66 -18.27
N LEU A 188 18.78 7.35 -17.21
CA LEU A 188 19.46 7.34 -15.90
C LEU A 188 19.14 6.05 -15.13
N THR A 189 19.45 4.89 -15.71
CA THR A 189 19.01 3.57 -15.19
C THR A 189 19.52 3.23 -13.79
N ASN A 190 20.56 3.93 -13.29
CA ASN A 190 21.09 3.77 -11.93
C ASN A 190 20.38 4.64 -10.89
N LEU A 191 19.42 5.47 -11.29
CA LEU A 191 18.72 6.39 -10.41
C LEU A 191 17.91 5.63 -9.36
N ARG A 192 18.11 5.98 -8.09
CA ARG A 192 17.41 5.44 -6.92
C ARG A 192 16.42 6.42 -6.33
N SER A 193 16.70 7.71 -6.41
CA SER A 193 15.84 8.76 -5.87
C SER A 193 15.65 9.89 -6.88
N LEU A 194 14.39 10.22 -7.16
CA LEU A 194 14.01 11.31 -8.05
C LEU A 194 13.08 12.29 -7.31
N PHE A 195 13.59 13.49 -7.03
CA PHE A 195 12.86 14.56 -6.35
C PHE A 195 12.57 15.70 -7.33
N ILE A 196 11.33 15.74 -7.82
CA ILE A 196 10.84 16.71 -8.83
C ILE A 196 9.63 17.51 -8.33
N HIS A 197 9.44 17.54 -7.01
CA HIS A 197 8.30 18.17 -6.36
C HIS A 197 8.32 19.71 -6.44
N ALA A 198 7.18 20.34 -6.15
CA ALA A 198 6.99 21.79 -6.17
C ALA A 198 7.38 22.44 -7.52
N ASN A 199 6.93 21.85 -8.62
CA ASN A 199 7.22 22.30 -9.98
C ASN A 199 5.91 22.52 -10.77
N LYS A 200 5.97 22.54 -12.10
CA LYS A 200 4.84 22.79 -13.00
C LYS A 200 4.64 21.64 -14.00
N LEU A 201 5.05 20.41 -13.62
CA LEU A 201 4.94 19.26 -14.50
C LEU A 201 3.47 18.93 -14.74
N SER A 202 3.06 18.86 -16.02
CA SER A 202 1.70 18.44 -16.40
C SER A 202 1.58 16.92 -16.60
N ALA A 203 2.70 16.23 -16.85
CA ALA A 203 2.76 14.79 -17.05
C ALA A 203 4.14 14.25 -16.66
N LEU A 204 4.21 12.94 -16.38
CA LEU A 204 5.45 12.18 -16.35
C LEU A 204 5.61 11.44 -17.69
N PRO A 205 6.82 11.38 -18.29
CA PRO A 205 7.06 10.58 -19.49
C PRO A 205 6.90 9.09 -19.19
N SER A 206 6.47 8.28 -20.17
CA SER A 206 6.35 6.83 -20.02
C SER A 206 7.71 6.17 -19.74
N GLU A 207 8.79 6.78 -20.21
CA GLU A 207 10.17 6.35 -19.94
C GLU A 207 10.55 6.40 -18.45
N ILE A 208 9.73 6.99 -17.58
CA ILE A 208 9.91 6.87 -16.13
C ILE A 208 10.00 5.40 -15.69
N GLY A 209 9.25 4.49 -16.34
CA GLY A 209 9.28 3.06 -16.04
C GLY A 209 10.62 2.36 -16.32
N GLN A 210 11.52 3.01 -17.08
CA GLN A 210 12.86 2.49 -17.38
C GLN A 210 13.83 2.62 -16.19
N LEU A 211 13.47 3.39 -15.16
CA LEU A 211 14.26 3.60 -13.95
C LEU A 211 14.13 2.40 -13.00
N ALA A 212 14.56 1.22 -13.44
CA ALA A 212 14.36 -0.06 -12.74
C ALA A 212 14.94 -0.11 -11.31
N HIS A 213 15.87 0.78 -10.97
CA HIS A 213 16.47 0.89 -9.63
C HIS A 213 15.83 1.97 -8.75
N LEU A 214 14.76 2.64 -9.21
CA LEU A 214 14.13 3.71 -8.45
C LEU A 214 13.46 3.19 -7.18
N GLU A 215 13.87 3.72 -6.04
CA GLU A 215 13.39 3.40 -4.71
C GLU A 215 12.42 4.49 -4.20
N VAL A 216 12.65 5.75 -4.59
CA VAL A 216 11.81 6.89 -4.18
C VAL A 216 11.51 7.81 -5.36
N LEU A 217 10.23 8.09 -5.57
CA LEU A 217 9.74 9.10 -6.51
C LEU A 217 8.90 10.12 -5.77
N ASN A 218 9.35 11.38 -5.78
CA ASN A 218 8.58 12.49 -5.23
C ASN A 218 8.27 13.52 -6.32
N SER A 219 7.01 13.53 -6.75
CA SER A 219 6.44 14.46 -7.72
C SER A 219 5.30 15.30 -7.12
N ALA A 220 5.29 15.48 -5.80
CA ALA A 220 4.27 16.26 -5.12
C ALA A 220 4.28 17.74 -5.53
N GLY A 221 3.15 18.44 -5.50
CA GLY A 221 3.09 19.87 -5.82
C GLY A 221 3.40 20.17 -7.28
N ASN A 222 2.80 19.43 -8.20
CA ASN A 222 2.88 19.63 -9.65
C ASN A 222 1.45 19.83 -10.22
N GLN A 223 1.30 19.69 -11.53
CA GLN A 223 0.02 19.81 -12.26
C GLN A 223 -0.31 18.48 -12.97
N LEU A 224 0.13 17.35 -12.41
CA LEU A 224 -0.08 16.04 -13.03
C LEU A 224 -1.56 15.72 -13.09
N THR A 225 -2.08 15.44 -14.28
CA THR A 225 -3.46 14.99 -14.49
C THR A 225 -3.58 13.47 -14.56
N GLU A 226 -2.49 12.78 -14.91
CA GLU A 226 -2.41 11.33 -15.02
C GLU A 226 -1.03 10.82 -14.58
N ILE A 227 -0.96 9.51 -14.29
CA ILE A 227 0.27 8.77 -14.06
C ILE A 227 0.39 7.72 -15.18
N PRO A 228 1.52 7.62 -15.89
CA PRO A 228 1.69 6.64 -16.97
C PRO A 228 1.60 5.20 -16.43
N ILE A 229 1.05 4.29 -17.24
CA ILE A 229 0.92 2.86 -16.87
C ILE A 229 2.28 2.21 -16.56
N GLU A 230 3.35 2.73 -17.16
CA GLU A 230 4.72 2.31 -16.95
C GLU A 230 5.20 2.53 -15.52
N ILE A 231 4.47 3.28 -14.68
CA ILE A 231 4.75 3.36 -13.23
C ILE A 231 4.84 1.97 -12.60
N GLY A 232 4.04 1.00 -13.06
CA GLY A 232 4.06 -0.38 -12.56
C GLY A 232 5.39 -1.12 -12.77
N GLN A 233 6.24 -0.63 -13.67
CA GLN A 233 7.58 -1.19 -13.92
C GLN A 233 8.58 -0.86 -12.81
N LEU A 234 8.29 0.14 -11.97
CA LEU A 234 9.13 0.57 -10.84
C LEU A 234 9.02 -0.37 -9.64
N THR A 235 9.32 -1.64 -9.85
CA THR A 235 9.09 -2.72 -8.87
C THR A 235 9.92 -2.62 -7.58
N ASN A 236 10.95 -1.77 -7.56
CA ASN A 236 11.79 -1.47 -6.38
C ASN A 236 11.28 -0.25 -5.57
N LEU A 237 10.22 0.42 -6.01
CA LEU A 237 9.74 1.63 -5.38
C LEU A 237 9.22 1.34 -3.97
N THR A 238 9.72 2.09 -3.00
CA THR A 238 9.33 2.02 -1.58
C THR A 238 8.55 3.27 -1.14
N GLY A 239 8.76 4.41 -1.80
CA GLY A 239 8.05 5.65 -1.55
C GLY A 239 7.59 6.33 -2.84
N LEU A 240 6.28 6.58 -2.93
CA LEU A 240 5.64 7.32 -4.03
C LEU A 240 4.84 8.49 -3.47
N PHE A 241 5.28 9.71 -3.78
CA PHE A 241 4.66 10.94 -3.30
C PHE A 241 4.12 11.73 -4.49
N LEU A 242 2.79 11.80 -4.59
CA LEU A 242 2.03 12.42 -5.67
C LEU A 242 1.04 13.46 -5.14
N SER A 243 1.21 13.93 -3.90
CA SER A 243 0.27 14.87 -3.30
C SER A 243 0.28 16.24 -3.97
N ARG A 244 -0.83 16.98 -3.87
CA ARG A 244 -0.99 18.33 -4.46
C ARG A 244 -0.76 18.29 -5.99
N ASN A 245 -1.53 17.46 -6.67
CA ASN A 245 -1.59 17.37 -8.13
C ASN A 245 -3.07 17.48 -8.59
N GLU A 246 -3.34 17.21 -9.87
CA GLU A 246 -4.66 17.29 -10.48
C GLU A 246 -5.18 15.90 -10.90
N LEU A 247 -4.71 14.83 -10.23
CA LEU A 247 -5.04 13.45 -10.59
C LEU A 247 -6.53 13.15 -10.35
N SER A 248 -7.24 12.73 -11.40
CA SER A 248 -8.64 12.26 -11.29
C SER A 248 -8.75 10.74 -11.15
N GLU A 249 -7.73 10.01 -11.61
CA GLU A 249 -7.65 8.55 -11.54
C GLU A 249 -6.20 8.07 -11.36
N LEU A 250 -6.05 6.77 -11.07
CA LEU A 250 -4.76 6.09 -11.03
C LEU A 250 -4.81 4.85 -11.96
N PRO A 251 -3.71 4.53 -12.66
CA PRO A 251 -3.62 3.29 -13.43
C PRO A 251 -3.70 2.05 -12.51
N SER A 252 -4.26 0.94 -12.99
CA SER A 252 -4.32 -0.31 -12.22
C SER A 252 -2.93 -0.90 -11.98
N GLU A 253 -1.96 -0.54 -12.82
CA GLU A 253 -0.55 -0.88 -12.71
C GLU A 253 0.09 -0.38 -11.40
N ILE A 254 -0.53 0.56 -10.67
CA ILE A 254 -0.10 0.96 -9.33
C ILE A 254 0.01 -0.25 -8.38
N GLY A 255 -0.83 -1.28 -8.57
CA GLY A 255 -0.78 -2.52 -7.77
C GLY A 255 0.43 -3.41 -8.05
N GLN A 256 1.23 -3.10 -9.08
CA GLN A 256 2.48 -3.82 -9.37
C GLN A 256 3.65 -3.38 -8.47
N LEU A 257 3.48 -2.26 -7.75
CA LEU A 257 4.49 -1.70 -6.82
C LEU A 257 4.58 -2.49 -5.51
N THR A 258 4.84 -3.79 -5.60
CA THR A 258 4.79 -4.74 -4.46
C THR A 258 5.80 -4.48 -3.33
N HIS A 259 6.75 -3.54 -3.51
CA HIS A 259 7.69 -3.08 -2.49
C HIS A 259 7.27 -1.76 -1.81
N LEU A 260 6.16 -1.15 -2.22
CA LEU A 260 5.75 0.16 -1.75
C LEU A 260 5.38 0.14 -0.27
N GLU A 261 6.02 1.00 0.51
CA GLU A 261 5.77 1.16 1.94
C GLU A 261 5.05 2.48 2.25
N ARG A 262 5.24 3.51 1.42
CA ARG A 262 4.66 4.85 1.60
C ARG A 262 4.02 5.33 0.31
N LEU A 263 2.74 5.66 0.39
CA LEU A 263 1.96 6.26 -0.70
C LEU A 263 1.24 7.53 -0.21
N ASP A 264 1.57 8.66 -0.81
CA ASP A 264 0.87 9.93 -0.56
C ASP A 264 0.18 10.42 -1.84
N LEU A 265 -1.15 10.38 -1.83
CA LEU A 265 -2.05 10.81 -2.90
C LEU A 265 -2.88 12.02 -2.46
N SER A 266 -2.51 12.68 -1.37
CA SER A 266 -3.32 13.74 -0.77
C SER A 266 -3.44 14.97 -1.65
N SER A 267 -4.53 15.73 -1.55
CA SER A 267 -4.77 16.94 -2.36
C SER A 267 -4.74 16.65 -3.87
N ASN A 268 -5.60 15.75 -4.31
CA ASN A 268 -5.87 15.44 -5.71
C ASN A 268 -7.39 15.51 -5.99
N GLN A 269 -7.85 14.99 -7.12
CA GLN A 269 -9.25 14.99 -7.55
C GLN A 269 -9.81 13.55 -7.63
N LEU A 270 -9.23 12.61 -6.87
CA LEU A 270 -9.57 11.19 -6.93
C LEU A 270 -10.98 10.96 -6.38
N SER A 271 -11.84 10.37 -7.20
CA SER A 271 -13.20 9.94 -6.80
C SER A 271 -13.29 8.45 -6.48
N ALA A 272 -12.32 7.66 -6.97
CA ALA A 272 -12.15 6.24 -6.71
C ALA A 272 -10.66 5.86 -6.77
N LEU A 273 -10.33 4.67 -6.29
CA LEU A 273 -9.00 4.06 -6.38
C LEU A 273 -9.11 2.71 -7.09
N PRO A 274 -8.13 2.31 -7.91
CA PRO A 274 -8.11 1.00 -8.56
C PRO A 274 -8.08 -0.11 -7.50
N ILE A 275 -8.76 -1.24 -7.77
CA ILE A 275 -8.85 -2.36 -6.83
C ILE A 275 -7.48 -2.97 -6.54
N GLU A 276 -6.56 -2.85 -7.49
CA GLU A 276 -5.20 -3.36 -7.40
C GLU A 276 -4.36 -2.64 -6.34
N LEU A 277 -4.70 -1.40 -5.96
CA LEU A 277 -4.00 -0.66 -4.91
C LEU A 277 -4.07 -1.38 -3.55
N TRP A 278 -5.18 -2.08 -3.28
CA TRP A 278 -5.41 -2.75 -2.01
C TRP A 278 -4.57 -4.04 -1.84
N HIS A 279 -3.93 -4.51 -2.92
CA HIS A 279 -2.99 -5.64 -2.88
C HIS A 279 -1.58 -5.24 -2.42
N LEU A 280 -1.31 -3.96 -2.18
CA LEU A 280 0.00 -3.44 -1.73
C LEU A 280 0.26 -3.77 -0.25
N ASN A 281 0.43 -5.05 0.05
CA ASN A 281 0.46 -5.56 1.41
C ASN A 281 1.65 -5.09 2.26
N LYS A 282 2.70 -4.48 1.68
CA LYS A 282 3.83 -3.88 2.42
C LYS A 282 3.59 -2.43 2.82
N LEU A 283 2.47 -1.84 2.41
CA LEU A 283 2.16 -0.44 2.68
C LEU A 283 2.01 -0.21 4.19
N LYS A 284 2.75 0.76 4.71
CA LYS A 284 2.74 1.19 6.13
C LYS A 284 2.11 2.56 6.30
N PHE A 285 2.17 3.40 5.27
CA PHE A 285 1.60 4.74 5.26
C PHE A 285 0.80 4.97 3.98
N LEU A 286 -0.47 5.36 4.15
CA LEU A 286 -1.37 5.72 3.06
C LEU A 286 -2.06 7.05 3.38
N ASN A 287 -1.82 8.06 2.55
CA ASN A 287 -2.53 9.34 2.64
C ASN A 287 -3.40 9.57 1.40
N LEU A 288 -4.71 9.67 1.65
CA LEU A 288 -5.78 9.92 0.67
C LEU A 288 -6.51 11.23 0.97
N GLY A 289 -6.00 12.07 1.88
CA GLY A 289 -6.70 13.25 2.34
C GLY A 289 -6.89 14.31 1.26
N ASN A 290 -7.93 15.13 1.36
CA ASN A 290 -8.28 16.19 0.39
C ASN A 290 -8.49 15.62 -1.03
N ASN A 291 -9.40 14.66 -1.16
CA ASN A 291 -9.83 14.07 -2.42
C ASN A 291 -11.38 14.12 -2.52
N GLN A 292 -11.96 13.36 -3.44
CA GLN A 292 -13.40 13.29 -3.69
C GLN A 292 -13.96 11.89 -3.42
N LEU A 293 -13.31 11.12 -2.55
CA LEU A 293 -13.69 9.73 -2.24
C LEU A 293 -15.03 9.71 -1.50
N THR A 294 -15.96 8.87 -1.97
CA THR A 294 -17.29 8.69 -1.38
C THR A 294 -17.41 7.40 -0.54
N SER A 295 -16.51 6.44 -0.75
CA SER A 295 -16.41 5.21 0.01
C SER A 295 -14.99 4.65 0.00
N LEU A 296 -14.72 3.72 0.92
CA LEU A 296 -13.57 2.82 0.89
C LEU A 296 -14.10 1.40 0.66
N PRO A 297 -13.46 0.58 -0.19
CA PRO A 297 -13.90 -0.78 -0.46
C PRO A 297 -13.47 -1.74 0.67
N ALA A 298 -14.10 -2.93 0.73
CA ALA A 298 -13.79 -3.95 1.73
C ALA A 298 -12.33 -4.44 1.64
N GLU A 299 -11.76 -4.41 0.43
CA GLU A 299 -10.39 -4.81 0.14
C GLU A 299 -9.35 -3.98 0.91
N ILE A 300 -9.71 -2.83 1.49
CA ILE A 300 -8.83 -2.10 2.41
C ILE A 300 -8.29 -2.98 3.54
N GLY A 301 -9.06 -3.97 4.01
CA GLY A 301 -8.63 -4.92 5.03
C GLY A 301 -7.43 -5.79 4.63
N GLN A 302 -7.04 -5.81 3.35
CA GLN A 302 -5.87 -6.53 2.87
C GLN A 302 -4.55 -5.81 3.20
N LEU A 303 -4.58 -4.50 3.50
CA LEU A 303 -3.41 -3.69 3.84
C LEU A 303 -2.92 -3.93 5.28
N THR A 304 -2.79 -5.20 5.69
CA THR A 304 -2.57 -5.62 7.08
C THR A 304 -1.29 -5.07 7.74
N ASN A 305 -0.31 -4.55 6.98
CA ASN A 305 0.88 -3.88 7.52
C ASN A 305 0.71 -2.36 7.72
N LEU A 306 -0.47 -1.80 7.44
CA LEU A 306 -0.70 -0.36 7.51
C LEU A 306 -0.62 0.14 8.96
N GLU A 307 0.19 1.16 9.18
CA GLU A 307 0.40 1.80 10.49
C GLU A 307 -0.25 3.19 10.56
N ASN A 308 -0.35 3.89 9.42
CA ASN A 308 -1.00 5.19 9.31
C ASN A 308 -1.91 5.24 8.08
N LEU A 309 -3.18 5.57 8.32
CA LEU A 309 -4.19 5.83 7.30
C LEU A 309 -4.82 7.22 7.50
N GLU A 310 -4.62 8.08 6.51
CA GLU A 310 -5.20 9.42 6.45
C GLU A 310 -6.21 9.53 5.31
N VAL A 311 -7.49 9.78 5.63
CA VAL A 311 -8.58 9.95 4.65
C VAL A 311 -9.36 11.25 4.93
N ILE A 312 -8.64 12.24 5.44
CA ILE A 312 -9.15 13.54 5.89
C ILE A 312 -9.78 14.32 4.72
N ASN A 313 -10.85 15.08 4.94
CA ASN A 313 -11.44 15.99 3.94
C ASN A 313 -11.82 15.26 2.64
N ASN A 314 -12.74 14.31 2.76
CA ASN A 314 -13.34 13.54 1.66
C ASN A 314 -14.87 13.59 1.80
N GLN A 315 -15.60 12.71 1.10
CA GLN A 315 -17.06 12.64 1.08
C GLN A 315 -17.56 11.29 1.62
N LEU A 316 -16.78 10.63 2.50
CA LEU A 316 -17.14 9.33 3.05
C LEU A 316 -18.39 9.43 3.92
N THR A 317 -19.34 8.53 3.70
CA THR A 317 -20.57 8.43 4.53
C THR A 317 -20.51 7.28 5.54
N SER A 318 -19.62 6.31 5.31
CA SER A 318 -19.39 5.15 6.17
C SER A 318 -17.93 4.68 6.08
N ILE A 319 -17.53 3.84 7.03
CA ILE A 319 -16.27 3.12 7.05
C ILE A 319 -16.60 1.61 6.90
N PRO A 320 -15.91 0.85 6.03
CA PRO A 320 -16.13 -0.59 5.89
C PRO A 320 -15.74 -1.34 7.17
N ALA A 321 -16.41 -2.46 7.45
CA ALA A 321 -16.13 -3.30 8.62
C ALA A 321 -14.70 -3.86 8.59
N GLU A 322 -14.17 -4.10 7.39
CA GLU A 322 -12.83 -4.62 7.11
C GLU A 322 -11.71 -3.66 7.57
N ILE A 323 -12.04 -2.42 7.98
CA ILE A 323 -11.09 -1.57 8.70
C ILE A 323 -10.53 -2.28 9.94
N GLY A 324 -11.32 -3.14 10.59
CA GLY A 324 -10.91 -3.90 11.77
C GLY A 324 -9.85 -4.97 11.51
N GLU A 325 -9.53 -5.28 10.26
CA GLU A 325 -8.43 -6.19 9.89
C GLU A 325 -7.06 -5.50 9.95
N LEU A 326 -7.03 -4.16 9.97
CA LEU A 326 -5.81 -3.37 9.98
C LEU A 326 -5.19 -3.23 11.38
N THR A 327 -4.97 -4.37 12.04
CA THR A 327 -4.56 -4.45 13.46
C THR A 327 -3.21 -3.81 13.78
N ASN A 328 -2.39 -3.46 12.79
CA ASN A 328 -1.14 -2.71 12.96
C ASN A 328 -1.32 -1.17 12.97
N LEU A 329 -2.53 -0.67 12.72
CA LEU A 329 -2.81 0.77 12.70
C LEU A 329 -2.49 1.41 14.06
N LYS A 330 -1.77 2.53 13.99
CA LYS A 330 -1.45 3.42 15.10
C LYS A 330 -2.16 4.76 14.94
N PHE A 331 -2.29 5.24 13.70
CA PHE A 331 -2.90 6.52 13.39
C PHE A 331 -3.99 6.34 12.34
N LEU A 332 -5.21 6.78 12.67
CA LEU A 332 -6.37 6.66 11.80
C LEU A 332 -7.14 7.99 11.79
N PHE A 333 -7.14 8.67 10.65
CA PHE A 333 -7.74 9.99 10.51
C PHE A 333 -8.83 10.01 9.43
N PHE A 334 -10.06 10.25 9.86
CA PHE A 334 -11.27 10.38 9.03
C PHE A 334 -11.91 11.78 9.17
N ASP A 335 -11.15 12.76 9.64
CA ASP A 335 -11.64 14.11 9.90
C ASP A 335 -12.24 14.75 8.63
N ARG A 336 -13.24 15.63 8.77
CA ARG A 336 -13.89 16.35 7.67
C ARG A 336 -14.48 15.40 6.63
N ASN A 337 -15.36 14.51 7.07
CA ASN A 337 -16.14 13.62 6.20
C ASN A 337 -17.64 13.74 6.55
N GLN A 338 -18.46 12.82 6.03
CA GLN A 338 -19.91 12.77 6.27
C GLN A 338 -20.30 11.50 7.04
N ILE A 339 -19.38 10.98 7.86
CA ILE A 339 -19.56 9.71 8.56
C ILE A 339 -20.57 9.91 9.68
N ASN A 340 -21.62 9.09 9.68
CA ASN A 340 -22.70 9.16 10.66
C ASN A 340 -22.69 8.02 11.69
N ILE A 341 -21.97 6.93 11.39
CA ILE A 341 -21.80 5.76 12.27
C ILE A 341 -20.42 5.14 12.07
N LEU A 342 -19.87 4.59 13.15
CA LEU A 342 -18.65 3.80 13.14
C LEU A 342 -18.98 2.29 13.12
N PRO A 343 -18.26 1.46 12.34
CA PRO A 343 -18.38 0.02 12.42
C PRO A 343 -17.84 -0.50 13.77
N PRO A 344 -18.53 -1.44 14.45
CA PRO A 344 -18.06 -2.07 15.69
C PRO A 344 -16.63 -2.62 15.60
N GLU A 345 -16.21 -3.05 14.41
CA GLU A 345 -14.92 -3.65 14.10
C GLU A 345 -13.74 -2.71 14.36
N ILE A 346 -13.96 -1.39 14.45
CA ILE A 346 -12.92 -0.44 14.92
C ILE A 346 -12.36 -0.86 16.28
N GLY A 347 -13.16 -1.47 17.16
CA GLY A 347 -12.70 -1.97 18.46
C GLY A 347 -11.61 -3.06 18.38
N ARG A 348 -11.33 -3.64 17.20
CA ARG A 348 -10.24 -4.60 16.98
C ARG A 348 -8.87 -3.93 16.88
N LEU A 349 -8.82 -2.62 16.62
CA LEU A 349 -7.60 -1.85 16.38
C LEU A 349 -6.85 -1.53 17.69
N THR A 350 -6.56 -2.55 18.48
CA THR A 350 -6.00 -2.38 19.84
C THR A 350 -4.63 -1.71 19.90
N ASN A 351 -3.89 -1.60 18.78
CA ASN A 351 -2.65 -0.84 18.65
C ASN A 351 -2.86 0.66 18.31
N LEU A 352 -4.11 1.09 18.13
CA LEU A 352 -4.43 2.44 17.71
C LEU A 352 -4.09 3.44 18.82
N PHE A 353 -3.28 4.44 18.47
CA PHE A 353 -2.80 5.49 19.35
C PHE A 353 -3.60 6.78 19.16
N THR A 354 -4.04 7.06 17.93
CA THR A 354 -4.83 8.26 17.63
C THR A 354 -5.97 7.95 16.67
N LEU A 355 -7.17 8.42 17.03
CA LEU A 355 -8.37 8.34 16.20
C LEU A 355 -8.94 9.74 15.93
N GLY A 356 -8.82 10.19 14.68
CA GLY A 356 -9.37 11.45 14.19
C GLY A 356 -10.74 11.27 13.54
N LEU A 357 -11.75 11.92 14.11
CA LEU A 357 -13.14 11.93 13.66
C LEU A 357 -13.72 13.36 13.67
N PHE A 358 -12.87 14.38 13.74
CA PHE A 358 -13.29 15.78 13.79
C PHE A 358 -14.15 16.14 12.57
N ASP A 359 -15.18 16.96 12.73
CA ASP A 359 -16.01 17.47 11.64
C ASP A 359 -16.64 16.35 10.79
N ASN A 360 -17.55 15.61 11.43
CA ASN A 360 -18.32 14.52 10.85
C ASN A 360 -19.79 14.63 11.28
N GLN A 361 -20.60 13.60 11.01
CA GLN A 361 -22.04 13.59 11.30
C GLN A 361 -22.40 12.58 12.40
N LEU A 362 -21.44 12.18 13.24
CA LEU A 362 -21.66 11.19 14.29
C LEU A 362 -22.67 11.71 15.31
N SER A 363 -23.73 10.96 15.56
CA SER A 363 -24.74 11.29 16.60
C SER A 363 -24.46 10.60 17.94
N SER A 364 -23.66 9.55 17.92
CA SER A 364 -23.23 8.78 19.08
C SER A 364 -21.90 8.08 18.77
N LEU A 365 -21.24 7.57 19.81
CA LEU A 365 -20.09 6.68 19.67
C LEU A 365 -20.49 5.26 20.03
N ILE A 366 -19.86 4.30 19.34
CA ILE A 366 -19.97 2.88 19.64
C ILE A 366 -19.18 2.53 20.91
N PRO A 367 -19.70 1.68 21.82
CA PRO A 367 -18.96 1.27 23.02
C PRO A 367 -17.64 0.54 22.75
N GLU A 368 -17.49 -0.07 21.57
CA GLU A 368 -16.33 -0.87 21.17
C GLU A 368 -15.03 -0.05 21.09
N ILE A 369 -15.12 1.28 21.02
CA ILE A 369 -13.94 2.15 21.24
C ILE A 369 -13.29 1.88 22.60
N GLY A 370 -14.05 1.41 23.60
CA GLY A 370 -13.54 0.97 24.90
C GLY A 370 -12.49 -0.14 24.85
N PHE A 371 -12.36 -0.87 23.73
CA PHE A 371 -11.30 -1.87 23.56
C PHE A 371 -9.94 -1.26 23.20
N LEU A 372 -9.90 0.01 22.80
CA LEU A 372 -8.70 0.72 22.34
C LEU A 372 -7.86 1.21 23.52
N ILE A 373 -7.31 0.28 24.31
CA ILE A 373 -6.56 0.58 25.54
C ILE A 373 -5.24 1.32 25.32
N ASN A 374 -4.72 1.33 24.10
CA ASN A 374 -3.51 2.09 23.72
C ASN A 374 -3.83 3.47 23.11
N LEU A 375 -5.11 3.84 23.03
CA LEU A 375 -5.52 5.13 22.49
C LEU A 375 -5.04 6.25 23.41
N ASP A 376 -4.40 7.26 22.84
CA ASP A 376 -3.93 8.45 23.56
C ASP A 376 -4.81 9.65 23.25
N ALA A 377 -5.26 9.78 21.99
CA ALA A 377 -6.09 10.90 21.54
C ALA A 377 -7.28 10.46 20.69
N LEU A 378 -8.45 11.02 21.01
CA LEU A 378 -9.71 10.86 20.29
C LEU A 378 -10.30 12.24 19.93
N TYR A 379 -10.27 12.59 18.65
CA TYR A 379 -10.81 13.86 18.15
C TYR A 379 -12.23 13.68 17.63
N ILE A 380 -13.23 14.20 18.36
CA ILE A 380 -14.66 14.04 18.01
C ILE A 380 -15.40 15.38 17.96
N ALA A 381 -14.70 16.50 18.11
CA ALA A 381 -15.25 17.84 17.96
C ALA A 381 -15.90 18.03 16.56
N SER A 382 -16.82 18.97 16.46
CA SER A 382 -17.66 19.22 15.29
C SER A 382 -18.43 17.98 14.82
N ASN A 383 -19.10 17.31 15.75
CA ASN A 383 -20.06 16.23 15.49
C ASN A 383 -21.41 16.51 16.18
N ASN A 384 -22.36 15.59 16.05
CA ASN A 384 -23.66 15.64 16.72
C ASN A 384 -23.70 14.80 18.01
N ILE A 385 -22.53 14.50 18.61
CA ILE A 385 -22.41 13.67 19.82
C ILE A 385 -22.83 14.49 21.04
N THR A 386 -23.78 13.96 21.81
CA THR A 386 -24.28 14.63 23.03
C THR A 386 -23.82 13.95 24.32
N LYS A 387 -23.43 12.68 24.26
CA LYS A 387 -23.02 11.86 25.40
C LYS A 387 -21.97 10.84 24.98
N LEU A 388 -21.17 10.39 25.94
CA LEU A 388 -20.18 9.33 25.74
C LEU A 388 -20.65 8.02 26.38
N PRO A 389 -20.46 6.87 25.71
CA PRO A 389 -20.54 5.56 26.34
C PRO A 389 -19.64 5.47 27.58
N THR A 390 -20.07 4.70 28.58
CA THR A 390 -19.32 4.55 29.83
C THR A 390 -17.96 3.88 29.59
N SER A 391 -17.92 2.96 28.62
CA SER A 391 -16.68 2.33 28.14
C SER A 391 -15.60 3.35 27.72
N ILE A 392 -15.97 4.41 27.00
CA ILE A 392 -15.05 5.47 26.57
C ILE A 392 -14.64 6.35 27.76
N CYS A 393 -15.58 6.67 28.66
CA CYS A 393 -15.25 7.41 29.87
C CYS A 393 -14.26 6.68 30.77
N ASN A 394 -14.35 5.35 30.85
CA ASN A 394 -13.37 4.57 31.58
C ASN A 394 -11.98 4.63 30.92
N LEU A 395 -11.90 4.73 29.60
CA LEU A 395 -10.62 5.01 28.93
C LEU A 395 -10.06 6.38 29.36
N THR A 396 -10.86 7.44 29.39
CA THR A 396 -10.36 8.76 29.81
C THR A 396 -9.89 8.77 31.27
N VAL A 397 -10.62 8.09 32.17
CA VAL A 397 -10.30 8.04 33.61
C VAL A 397 -9.12 7.13 33.91
N PHE A 398 -9.00 5.99 33.24
CA PHE A 398 -8.08 4.91 33.63
C PHE A 398 -6.92 4.68 32.65
N HIS A 399 -6.99 5.26 31.46
CA HIS A 399 -5.97 5.18 30.40
C HIS A 399 -5.47 6.56 29.95
N ASN A 400 -5.93 7.66 30.58
CA ASN A 400 -5.55 9.04 30.27
C ASN A 400 -5.81 9.46 28.82
N VAL A 401 -6.82 8.89 28.16
CA VAL A 401 -7.17 9.26 26.79
C VAL A 401 -7.67 10.70 26.75
N GLU A 402 -7.05 11.53 25.91
CA GLU A 402 -7.50 12.87 25.60
C GLU A 402 -8.66 12.82 24.61
N VAL A 403 -9.85 13.22 25.06
CA VAL A 403 -11.03 13.35 24.20
C VAL A 403 -11.25 14.82 23.88
N GLN A 404 -11.09 15.20 22.62
CA GLN A 404 -11.35 16.56 22.16
C GLN A 404 -12.77 16.65 21.57
N SER A 405 -13.65 17.38 22.26
CA SER A 405 -15.04 17.61 21.89
C SER A 405 -15.43 19.09 22.00
N ASP A 406 -16.49 19.53 21.32
CA ASP A 406 -16.93 20.94 21.34
C ASP A 406 -17.49 21.38 22.69
N ILE A 407 -18.03 20.42 23.44
CA ILE A 407 -18.67 20.63 24.73
C ILE A 407 -18.12 19.63 25.75
N THR A 408 -18.30 19.94 27.03
CA THR A 408 -18.12 18.94 28.08
C THR A 408 -19.19 17.86 27.94
N LEU A 409 -18.79 16.65 27.57
CA LEU A 409 -19.70 15.53 27.39
C LEU A 409 -19.92 14.80 28.71
N VAL A 410 -21.15 14.32 28.91
CA VAL A 410 -21.53 13.51 30.06
C VAL A 410 -21.46 12.03 29.68
N CYS A 411 -20.99 11.21 30.61
CA CYS A 411 -20.98 9.76 30.48
C CYS A 411 -22.38 9.18 30.74
N GLU A 412 -22.85 8.32 29.86
CA GLU A 412 -24.09 7.56 30.03
C GLU A 412 -23.84 6.12 29.62
N THR A 413 -24.41 5.18 30.37
CA THR A 413 -24.42 3.78 29.96
C THR A 413 -25.44 3.59 28.86
N THR A 414 -24.96 3.30 27.65
CA THR A 414 -25.82 3.27 26.45
C THR A 414 -26.46 1.91 26.20
N SER A 415 -25.90 0.84 26.78
CA SER A 415 -26.40 -0.53 26.63
C SER A 415 -25.78 -1.49 27.66
N GLN A 416 -26.30 -2.71 27.74
CA GLN A 416 -25.64 -3.80 28.46
C GLN A 416 -24.28 -4.15 27.84
N LYS A 417 -24.14 -4.02 26.51
CA LYS A 417 -22.86 -4.21 25.82
C LYS A 417 -21.84 -3.16 26.27
N ASP A 418 -22.24 -1.90 26.37
CA ASP A 418 -21.42 -0.82 26.93
C ASP A 418 -21.01 -1.11 28.37
N THR A 419 -21.95 -1.62 29.18
CA THR A 419 -21.67 -2.02 30.57
C THR A 419 -20.57 -3.08 30.63
N LEU A 420 -20.70 -4.14 29.81
CA LEU A 420 -19.68 -5.17 29.73
C LEU A 420 -18.35 -4.53 29.32
N ILE A 421 -18.27 -3.89 28.16
CA ILE A 421 -17.01 -3.29 27.65
C ILE A 421 -16.41 -2.30 28.65
N SER A 422 -17.22 -1.58 29.43
CA SER A 422 -16.72 -0.68 30.47
C SER A 422 -15.90 -1.38 31.55
N ILE A 423 -16.19 -2.65 31.87
CA ILE A 423 -15.36 -3.45 32.78
C ILE A 423 -13.98 -3.70 32.16
N TYR A 424 -13.94 -3.97 30.85
CA TYR A 424 -12.68 -4.14 30.13
C TYR A 424 -11.86 -2.83 30.14
N SER A 425 -12.47 -1.73 29.69
CA SER A 425 -11.81 -0.43 29.58
C SER A 425 -11.47 0.23 30.92
N ALA A 426 -11.94 -0.32 32.04
CA ALA A 426 -11.49 0.10 33.37
C ALA A 426 -10.22 -0.63 33.83
N ASN A 427 -9.83 -1.72 33.17
CA ASN A 427 -8.76 -2.61 33.60
C ASN A 427 -7.71 -2.80 32.50
N PRO A 428 -6.72 -1.91 32.36
CA PRO A 428 -5.74 -1.92 31.27
C PRO A 428 -4.95 -3.22 31.09
N GLY A 429 -4.68 -3.93 32.20
CA GLY A 429 -3.85 -5.13 32.23
C GLY A 429 -4.64 -6.45 32.20
N ASN A 430 -5.94 -6.41 31.94
CA ASN A 430 -6.76 -7.61 31.98
C ASN A 430 -6.57 -8.50 30.73
N THR A 431 -6.82 -9.80 30.88
CA THR A 431 -6.79 -10.78 29.78
C THR A 431 -8.19 -11.35 29.52
N LEU A 432 -9.23 -10.51 29.60
CA LEU A 432 -10.63 -10.95 29.50
C LEU A 432 -10.91 -11.74 28.21
N GLY A 433 -10.10 -11.56 27.17
CA GLY A 433 -10.23 -12.25 25.89
C GLY A 433 -11.54 -11.88 25.20
N TRP A 434 -12.08 -10.70 25.50
CA TRP A 434 -13.27 -10.16 24.87
C TRP A 434 -12.88 -9.50 23.56
N GLY A 435 -13.65 -9.81 22.52
CA GLY A 435 -13.57 -9.12 21.25
C GLY A 435 -14.86 -8.37 20.95
N VAL A 436 -14.85 -7.65 19.84
CA VAL A 436 -16.04 -6.99 19.28
C VAL A 436 -17.22 -7.96 19.10
N GLU A 437 -16.91 -9.23 18.79
CA GLU A 437 -17.87 -10.26 18.39
C GLU A 437 -18.23 -11.26 19.49
N ASN A 438 -17.47 -11.34 20.60
CA ASN A 438 -17.69 -12.38 21.60
C ASN A 438 -17.36 -11.95 23.04
N ASN A 439 -18.12 -12.53 23.97
CA ASN A 439 -17.94 -12.36 25.41
C ASN A 439 -17.96 -13.76 26.06
N PRO A 440 -16.89 -14.57 25.92
CA PRO A 440 -16.88 -15.99 26.32
C PRO A 440 -17.12 -16.21 27.82
N LYS A 441 -16.96 -15.14 28.62
CA LYS A 441 -17.14 -15.12 30.07
C LYS A 441 -18.55 -14.72 30.51
N VAL A 442 -19.47 -14.53 29.56
CA VAL A 442 -20.84 -14.08 29.81
C VAL A 442 -21.83 -15.12 29.31
N THR A 443 -22.72 -15.57 30.19
CA THR A 443 -23.89 -16.35 29.80
C THR A 443 -25.09 -15.43 29.67
N PHE A 444 -25.83 -15.57 28.57
CA PHE A 444 -27.01 -14.79 28.27
C PHE A 444 -28.27 -15.65 28.40
N ASN A 445 -29.38 -15.05 28.84
CA ASN A 445 -30.69 -15.69 28.74
C ASN A 445 -31.25 -15.62 27.31
N ASP A 446 -32.39 -16.28 27.08
CA ASP A 446 -33.06 -16.31 25.77
C ASP A 446 -33.44 -14.92 25.23
N SER A 447 -33.51 -13.90 26.09
CA SER A 447 -33.78 -12.51 25.70
C SER A 447 -32.49 -11.70 25.46
N GLY A 448 -31.33 -12.33 25.46
CA GLY A 448 -30.03 -11.70 25.22
C GLY A 448 -29.49 -10.86 26.38
N ASN A 449 -30.04 -11.01 27.60
CA ASN A 449 -29.53 -10.30 28.78
C ASN A 449 -28.46 -11.14 29.49
N PRO A 450 -27.35 -10.54 29.96
CA PRO A 450 -26.37 -11.20 30.82
C PRO A 450 -27.02 -11.71 32.11
N ILE A 451 -26.86 -13.02 32.38
CA ILE A 451 -27.33 -13.67 33.60
C ILE A 451 -26.19 -14.24 34.45
N ILE A 452 -25.06 -14.62 33.83
CA ILE A 452 -23.86 -15.06 34.54
C ILE A 452 -22.67 -14.31 33.95
N LEU A 453 -21.88 -13.68 34.82
CA LEU A 453 -20.64 -13.01 34.47
C LEU A 453 -19.50 -13.64 35.25
N ASN A 454 -18.69 -14.46 34.56
CA ASN A 454 -17.56 -15.18 35.16
C ASN A 454 -16.23 -14.60 34.70
N MET A 455 -15.71 -13.68 35.50
CA MET A 455 -14.41 -13.05 35.33
C MET A 455 -13.41 -13.56 36.37
N ASN A 456 -13.43 -14.86 36.65
CA ASN A 456 -12.39 -15.46 37.48
C ASN A 456 -11.04 -15.44 36.74
N ASN A 457 -9.94 -15.22 37.48
CA ASN A 457 -8.56 -15.26 36.99
C ASN A 457 -8.33 -14.38 35.74
N THR A 458 -8.61 -13.08 35.86
CA THR A 458 -8.55 -12.11 34.74
C THR A 458 -7.71 -10.88 35.03
N ASN A 459 -6.99 -10.85 36.16
CA ASN A 459 -6.21 -9.70 36.62
C ASN A 459 -7.04 -8.41 36.78
N LEU A 460 -8.30 -8.53 37.17
CA LEU A 460 -9.14 -7.35 37.44
C LEU A 460 -8.65 -6.64 38.69
N ILE A 461 -8.54 -5.32 38.58
CA ILE A 461 -8.19 -4.42 39.69
C ILE A 461 -9.38 -3.55 40.12
N ARG A 462 -10.42 -3.44 39.28
CA ARG A 462 -11.63 -2.67 39.56
C ARG A 462 -12.87 -3.19 38.81
N ILE A 463 -14.04 -2.91 39.37
CA ILE A 463 -15.35 -3.11 38.71
C ILE A 463 -16.05 -1.74 38.68
N PRO A 464 -16.39 -1.20 37.51
CA PRO A 464 -17.10 0.09 37.40
C PRO A 464 -18.52 0.03 37.97
N ASP A 465 -19.02 1.18 38.45
CA ASP A 465 -20.36 1.28 39.00
C ASP A 465 -21.46 0.97 37.98
N SER A 466 -21.19 1.14 36.68
CA SER A 466 -22.09 0.77 35.58
C SER A 466 -22.50 -0.70 35.60
N ILE A 467 -21.81 -1.57 36.34
CA ILE A 467 -22.23 -2.97 36.55
C ILE A 467 -23.70 -3.07 37.00
N SER A 468 -24.22 -2.05 37.70
CA SER A 468 -25.62 -1.97 38.10
C SER A 468 -26.61 -2.04 36.96
N GLU A 469 -26.20 -1.73 35.72
CA GLU A 469 -27.06 -1.78 34.53
C GLU A 469 -27.30 -3.20 34.00
N LEU A 470 -26.57 -4.20 34.50
CA LEU A 470 -26.85 -5.61 34.24
C LEU A 470 -28.00 -6.11 35.13
N LYS A 471 -29.20 -5.54 34.98
CA LYS A 471 -30.37 -5.74 35.86
C LYS A 471 -30.88 -7.18 36.00
N GLN A 472 -30.43 -8.09 35.12
CA GLN A 472 -30.82 -9.51 35.09
C GLN A 472 -29.68 -10.45 35.55
N LEU A 473 -28.54 -9.90 35.97
CA LEU A 473 -27.39 -10.69 36.39
C LEU A 473 -27.75 -11.48 37.66
N GLU A 474 -27.60 -12.80 37.60
CA GLU A 474 -27.90 -13.72 38.70
C GLU A 474 -26.63 -14.18 39.41
N GLU A 475 -25.54 -14.37 38.66
CA GLU A 475 -24.25 -14.78 39.19
C GLU A 475 -23.15 -13.84 38.72
N PHE A 476 -22.37 -13.34 39.69
CA PHE A 476 -21.19 -12.52 39.47
C PHE A 476 -19.98 -13.18 40.14
N SER A 477 -19.06 -13.66 39.31
CA SER A 477 -17.88 -14.41 39.74
C SER A 477 -16.61 -13.67 39.31
N VAL A 478 -15.81 -13.25 40.29
CA VAL A 478 -14.56 -12.47 40.15
C VAL A 478 -13.45 -13.04 41.05
N ASN A 479 -13.43 -14.35 41.26
CA ASN A 479 -12.41 -15.03 42.05
C ASN A 479 -11.02 -14.86 41.42
N ASP A 480 -9.96 -14.94 42.23
CA ASP A 480 -8.57 -14.96 41.77
C ASP A 480 -8.22 -13.69 40.95
N ASN A 481 -8.50 -12.52 41.50
CA ASN A 481 -8.20 -11.23 40.89
C ASN A 481 -7.44 -10.34 41.90
N GLN A 482 -7.37 -9.03 41.65
CA GLN A 482 -6.64 -8.05 42.45
C GLN A 482 -7.55 -6.91 42.95
N LEU A 483 -8.85 -7.19 43.11
CA LEU A 483 -9.83 -6.20 43.54
C LEU A 483 -9.58 -5.78 45.00
N ASN A 484 -9.57 -4.47 45.26
CA ASN A 484 -9.47 -3.94 46.64
C ASN A 484 -10.85 -3.70 47.27
N SER A 485 -11.91 -3.63 46.46
CA SER A 485 -13.29 -3.41 46.89
C SER A 485 -14.27 -3.96 45.86
N LEU A 486 -15.47 -4.30 46.31
CA LEU A 486 -16.64 -4.52 45.46
C LEU A 486 -17.44 -3.21 45.37
N PRO A 487 -17.97 -2.82 44.20
CA PRO A 487 -18.74 -1.59 44.07
C PRO A 487 -20.10 -1.71 44.76
N VAL A 488 -20.49 -0.65 45.46
CA VAL A 488 -21.79 -0.55 46.14
C VAL A 488 -22.95 -0.74 45.15
N SER A 489 -22.75 -0.33 43.89
CA SER A 489 -23.76 -0.40 42.84
C SER A 489 -24.25 -1.82 42.51
N LEU A 490 -23.50 -2.88 42.88
CA LEU A 490 -23.98 -4.26 42.80
C LEU A 490 -25.28 -4.46 43.60
N SER A 491 -25.49 -3.71 44.68
CA SER A 491 -26.73 -3.76 45.48
C SER A 491 -27.99 -3.35 44.70
N ALA A 492 -27.84 -2.66 43.57
CA ALA A 492 -28.96 -2.29 42.70
C ALA A 492 -29.45 -3.45 41.82
N ILE A 493 -28.69 -4.55 41.72
CA ILE A 493 -29.01 -5.70 40.87
C ILE A 493 -29.82 -6.73 41.67
N GLN A 494 -31.13 -6.51 41.77
CA GLN A 494 -32.03 -7.30 42.60
C GLN A 494 -32.15 -8.78 42.19
N SER A 495 -31.70 -9.15 40.98
CA SER A 495 -31.65 -10.53 40.50
C SER A 495 -30.45 -11.34 41.01
N LEU A 496 -29.44 -10.70 41.63
CA LEU A 496 -28.23 -11.38 42.08
C LEU A 496 -28.54 -12.43 43.15
N LYS A 497 -28.10 -13.66 42.87
CA LYS A 497 -28.20 -14.84 43.74
C LYS A 497 -26.84 -15.26 44.27
N ILE A 498 -25.78 -15.03 43.49
CA ILE A 498 -24.41 -15.45 43.83
C ILE A 498 -23.45 -14.31 43.55
N ILE A 499 -22.64 -13.98 44.55
CA ILE A 499 -21.43 -13.16 44.41
C ILE A 499 -20.24 -14.01 44.88
N ALA A 500 -19.34 -14.31 43.96
CA ALA A 500 -18.10 -15.03 44.26
C ALA A 500 -16.89 -14.12 44.00
N ALA A 501 -16.20 -13.73 45.06
CA ALA A 501 -15.06 -12.83 45.03
C ALA A 501 -13.91 -13.32 45.93
N ALA A 502 -13.69 -14.63 45.98
CA ALA A 502 -12.57 -15.22 46.71
C ALA A 502 -11.21 -14.84 46.10
N ALA A 503 -10.14 -14.94 46.89
CA ALA A 503 -8.76 -14.69 46.44
C ALA A 503 -8.60 -13.33 45.75
N ASN A 504 -8.92 -12.27 46.49
CA ASN A 504 -8.75 -10.86 46.10
C ASN A 504 -8.06 -10.09 47.25
N ASN A 505 -8.05 -8.76 47.18
CA ASN A 505 -7.53 -7.87 48.21
C ASN A 505 -8.65 -7.09 48.94
N LEU A 506 -9.84 -7.69 49.06
CA LEU A 506 -11.00 -7.03 49.66
C LEU A 506 -10.78 -6.80 51.16
N ILE A 507 -10.95 -5.56 51.61
CA ILE A 507 -10.81 -5.19 53.04
C ILE A 507 -12.14 -5.03 53.78
N THR A 508 -13.23 -4.84 53.02
CA THR A 508 -14.58 -4.56 53.53
C THR A 508 -15.63 -5.13 52.59
N VAL A 509 -16.81 -5.46 53.12
CA VAL A 509 -18.00 -5.78 52.35
C VAL A 509 -18.96 -4.57 52.36
N PRO A 510 -19.55 -4.15 51.23
CA PRO A 510 -20.54 -3.07 51.21
C PRO A 510 -21.76 -3.39 52.07
N SER A 511 -22.12 -2.48 52.98
CA SER A 511 -23.30 -2.65 53.85
C SER A 511 -24.62 -2.70 53.08
N GLU A 512 -24.63 -2.12 51.88
CA GLU A 512 -25.76 -2.06 50.96
C GLU A 512 -26.10 -3.43 50.36
N PHE A 513 -25.22 -4.43 50.49
CA PHE A 513 -25.56 -5.80 50.08
C PHE A 513 -26.74 -6.38 50.89
N GLN A 514 -27.08 -5.79 52.05
CA GLN A 514 -28.32 -6.07 52.78
C GLN A 514 -29.59 -5.86 51.93
N LEU A 515 -29.52 -5.05 50.87
CA LEU A 515 -30.63 -4.78 49.96
C LEU A 515 -30.85 -5.90 48.94
N LEU A 516 -29.90 -6.83 48.79
CA LEU A 516 -29.98 -7.94 47.84
C LEU A 516 -30.81 -9.09 48.41
N SER A 517 -32.12 -8.89 48.50
CA SER A 517 -33.04 -9.85 49.14
C SER A 517 -33.06 -11.27 48.54
N GLY A 518 -32.49 -11.47 47.35
CA GLY A 518 -32.34 -12.75 46.67
C GLY A 518 -30.94 -13.39 46.77
N LEU A 519 -29.97 -12.73 47.40
CA LEU A 519 -28.58 -13.20 47.48
C LEU A 519 -28.48 -14.44 48.38
N GLY A 520 -28.19 -15.59 47.77
CA GLY A 520 -28.07 -16.88 48.44
C GLY A 520 -26.65 -17.21 48.89
N LEU A 521 -25.65 -16.74 48.15
CA LEU A 521 -24.24 -17.06 48.39
C LEU A 521 -23.36 -15.83 48.21
N LEU A 522 -22.54 -15.56 49.23
CA LEU A 522 -21.46 -14.58 49.22
C LEU A 522 -20.15 -15.30 49.57
N LEU A 523 -19.33 -15.57 48.55
CA LEU A 523 -18.05 -16.26 48.69
C LEU A 523 -16.91 -15.23 48.69
N LEU A 524 -16.20 -15.12 49.82
CA LEU A 524 -15.20 -14.09 50.13
C LEU A 524 -13.89 -14.65 50.69
N THR A 525 -13.70 -15.96 50.71
CA THR A 525 -12.48 -16.60 51.25
C THR A 525 -11.20 -16.07 50.59
N GLN A 526 -10.07 -16.15 51.29
CA GLN A 526 -8.77 -15.63 50.84
C GLN A 526 -8.82 -14.13 50.52
N ASN A 527 -9.43 -13.34 51.39
CA ASN A 527 -9.36 -11.89 51.37
C ASN A 527 -8.89 -11.38 52.74
N PRO A 528 -8.36 -10.15 52.85
CA PRO A 528 -8.01 -9.53 54.13
C PRO A 528 -9.18 -8.71 54.70
N ILE A 529 -10.36 -9.31 54.87
CA ILE A 529 -11.58 -8.61 55.32
C ILE A 529 -11.52 -8.43 56.84
N ASN A 530 -11.66 -7.19 57.33
CA ASN A 530 -11.58 -6.95 58.77
C ASN A 530 -12.84 -7.37 59.54
N SER A 531 -14.01 -7.19 58.93
CA SER A 531 -15.31 -7.51 59.50
C SER A 531 -16.40 -7.43 58.43
N ILE A 532 -17.45 -8.23 58.57
CA ILE A 532 -18.64 -8.16 57.71
C ILE A 532 -19.69 -7.28 58.41
N PRO A 533 -20.33 -6.32 57.71
CA PRO A 533 -21.38 -5.49 58.31
C PRO A 533 -22.53 -6.33 58.88
N LEU A 534 -22.99 -5.96 60.09
CA LEU A 534 -24.01 -6.69 60.83
C LEU A 534 -25.34 -6.77 60.06
N GLU A 535 -25.65 -5.76 59.25
CA GLU A 535 -26.85 -5.73 58.40
C GLU A 535 -26.80 -6.78 57.29
N VAL A 536 -25.60 -7.09 56.78
CA VAL A 536 -25.40 -8.16 55.78
C VAL A 536 -25.47 -9.53 56.46
N CYS A 537 -24.85 -9.66 57.64
CA CYS A 537 -24.88 -10.88 58.45
C CYS A 537 -26.30 -11.32 58.84
N ASN A 538 -27.16 -10.36 59.17
CA ASN A 538 -28.53 -10.63 59.60
C ASN A 538 -29.54 -10.74 58.44
N GLN A 539 -29.07 -10.75 57.19
CA GLN A 539 -29.94 -10.73 56.03
C GLN A 539 -30.76 -12.02 55.90
N GLN A 540 -32.09 -11.88 55.94
CA GLN A 540 -33.03 -12.95 55.59
C GLN A 540 -33.41 -12.84 54.12
N ILE A 541 -33.29 -13.93 53.37
CA ILE A 541 -33.62 -13.96 51.94
C ILE A 541 -35.15 -14.04 51.78
N ALA A 542 -35.70 -13.34 50.79
CA ALA A 542 -37.15 -13.15 50.58
C ALA A 542 -37.99 -14.45 50.51
N ASN A 543 -37.36 -15.60 50.22
CA ASN A 543 -38.03 -16.91 50.15
C ASN A 543 -37.95 -17.73 51.47
N GLY A 544 -37.55 -17.11 52.58
CA GLY A 544 -37.31 -17.81 53.86
C GLY A 544 -35.99 -18.57 53.92
N GLY A 545 -35.08 -18.31 52.97
CA GLY A 545 -33.70 -18.80 52.96
C GLY A 545 -32.76 -17.94 53.79
N ILE A 546 -31.53 -18.42 53.99
CA ILE A 546 -30.47 -17.72 54.73
C ILE A 546 -29.32 -17.44 53.75
N LEU A 547 -28.74 -16.25 53.82
CA LEU A 547 -27.51 -15.91 53.10
C LEU A 547 -26.38 -16.79 53.62
N THR A 548 -25.75 -17.56 52.72
CA THR A 548 -24.53 -18.31 53.07
C THR A 548 -23.32 -17.42 52.79
N ILE A 549 -22.57 -17.08 53.82
CA ILE A 549 -21.31 -16.33 53.69
C ILE A 549 -20.13 -17.28 53.95
N LEU A 550 -19.19 -17.32 53.02
CA LEU A 550 -17.95 -18.10 53.14
C LEU A 550 -16.78 -17.12 53.21
N THR A 551 -16.11 -17.05 54.36
CA THR A 551 -15.03 -16.07 54.65
C THR A 551 -13.90 -16.77 55.42
N ASP A 552 -12.76 -16.12 55.59
CA ASP A 552 -11.63 -16.70 56.35
C ASP A 552 -11.87 -16.62 57.87
N PRO A 553 -11.21 -17.48 58.68
CA PRO A 553 -11.37 -17.45 60.13
C PRO A 553 -11.04 -16.08 60.75
N GLY A 554 -11.93 -15.57 61.61
CA GLY A 554 -11.76 -14.27 62.27
C GLY A 554 -12.39 -13.09 61.53
N GLU A 555 -13.00 -13.30 60.37
CA GLU A 555 -13.75 -12.30 59.60
C GLU A 555 -15.27 -12.43 59.80
N GLU A 556 -15.66 -12.98 60.96
CA GLU A 556 -17.01 -13.50 61.20
C GLU A 556 -18.07 -12.40 61.33
N CYS A 557 -19.32 -12.81 61.11
CA CYS A 557 -20.48 -12.12 61.65
C CYS A 557 -20.45 -12.28 63.17
N ASP A 558 -20.27 -11.18 63.91
CA ASP A 558 -20.18 -11.14 65.39
C ASP A 558 -21.07 -12.16 66.13
#